data_AF-A0A4V6JKU2-F1
#
_entry.id   AF-A0A4V6JKU2-F1
#
_cell.length_a   1.000
_cell.length_b   1.000
_cell.length_c   1.000
_cell.angle_alpha   90.00
_cell.angle_beta   90.00
_cell.angle_gamma   90.00
#
_symmetry.space_group_name_H-M   'P 1'
#
loop_
_entity.id
_entity.type
_entity.pdbx_description
1 polymer ?
#
loop_
_entity_poly.entity_id
_entity_poly.type
_entity_poly.pdbx_seq_one_letter_code
_entity_poly.pdbx_strand_id
1 'polypeptide(L)'
;MTLIMIILAVIGGATLSIQAAINGQLGSSVGVFKSAFLTFSVGALITALLIFFFEPKQAVTLLDVPKWQLLGAMFGVPYIVIMVFAVQRIGTAVATVR
;
A
#
# COMPACT_ATOMS: atom_id res chain seq x y z
N MET A 1 -12.22 -18.69 13.90
CA MET A 1 -11.21 -17.61 13.91
C MET A 1 -9.98 -17.96 13.09
N THR A 2 -9.28 -19.06 13.39
CA THR A 2 -8.10 -19.50 12.63
C THR A 2 -8.35 -19.71 11.14
N LEU A 3 -9.46 -20.38 10.76
CA LEU A 3 -9.79 -20.62 9.36
C LEU A 3 -10.02 -19.32 8.55
N ILE A 4 -10.70 -18.34 9.15
CA ILE A 4 -10.93 -17.02 8.52
C ILE A 4 -9.60 -16.31 8.30
N MET A 5 -8.71 -16.31 9.30
CA MET A 5 -7.38 -15.70 9.16
C MET A 5 -6.54 -16.37 8.08
N ILE A 6 -6.61 -17.71 7.95
CA ILE A 6 -5.93 -18.45 6.88
C ILE A 6 -6.48 -18.04 5.52
N ILE A 7 -7.80 -17.98 5.35
CA ILE A 7 -8.42 -17.55 4.09
C ILE A 7 -8.00 -16.11 3.75
N LEU A 8 -8.04 -15.19 4.71
CA LEU A 8 -7.58 -13.81 4.51
C LEU A 8 -6.09 -13.74 4.15
N ALA A 9 -5.24 -14.56 4.77
CA ALA A 9 -3.82 -14.62 4.44
C ALA A 9 -3.58 -15.14 3.01
N VAL A 10 -4.32 -16.17 2.58
CA VAL A 10 -4.25 -16.70 1.21
C VAL A 10 -4.71 -15.65 0.19
N ILE A 11 -5.85 -15.01 0.43
CA ILE A 11 -6.36 -13.95 -0.45
C ILE A 11 -5.41 -12.76 -0.49
N GLY A 12 -4.89 -12.34 0.67
CA GLY A 12 -3.92 -11.26 0.78
C GLY A 12 -2.63 -11.59 0.01
N GLY A 13 -2.11 -12.81 0.16
CA GLY A 13 -0.95 -13.27 -0.60
C GLY A 13 -1.19 -13.28 -2.11
N ALA A 14 -2.32 -13.84 -2.56
CA ALA A 14 -2.68 -13.91 -3.97
C ALA A 14 -2.83 -12.52 -4.60
N THR A 15 -3.52 -11.60 -3.92
CA THR A 15 -3.70 -10.22 -4.39
C THR A 15 -2.37 -9.45 -4.44
N LEU A 16 -1.46 -9.65 -3.48
CA LEU A 16 -0.11 -9.07 -3.52
C LEU A 16 0.70 -9.58 -4.72
N SER A 17 0.63 -10.87 -5.05
CA SER A 17 1.31 -11.43 -6.23
C SER A 17 0.78 -10.84 -7.53
N ILE A 18 -0.55 -10.69 -7.66
CA ILE A 18 -1.19 -10.05 -8.81
C ILE A 18 -0.74 -8.59 -8.91
N GLN A 19 -0.75 -7.86 -7.81
CA GLN A 19 -0.32 -6.46 -7.76
C GLN A 19 1.14 -6.31 -8.19
N ALA A 20 2.04 -7.18 -7.74
CA ALA A 20 3.46 -7.14 -8.13
C ALA A 20 3.65 -7.34 -9.64
N ALA A 21 2.92 -8.28 -10.26
CA ALA A 21 2.98 -8.52 -11.69
C ALA A 21 2.46 -7.31 -12.50
N ILE A 22 1.31 -6.76 -12.11
CA ILE A 22 0.71 -5.58 -12.77
C ILE A 22 1.62 -4.35 -12.63
N ASN A 23 2.12 -4.07 -11.42
CA ASN A 23 2.98 -2.91 -11.17
C ASN A 23 4.33 -3.04 -11.88
N GLY A 24 4.86 -4.26 -12.02
CA GLY A 24 6.05 -4.53 -12.83
C GLY A 24 5.82 -4.22 -14.31
N GLN A 25 4.72 -4.73 -14.88
CA GLN A 25 4.37 -4.48 -16.29
C GLN A 25 4.11 -2.99 -16.54
N LEU A 26 3.32 -2.34 -15.68
CA LEU A 26 3.03 -0.91 -15.78
C LEU A 26 4.30 -0.08 -15.60
N GLY A 27 5.14 -0.42 -14.62
CA GLY A 27 6.44 0.22 -14.37
C GLY A 27 7.39 0.13 -15.57
N SER A 28 7.38 -1.00 -16.29
CA SER A 28 8.16 -1.15 -17.53
C SER A 28 7.65 -0.30 -18.69
N SER A 29 6.34 0.02 -18.71
CA SER A 29 5.70 0.75 -19.81
C SER A 29 5.73 2.28 -19.62
N VAL A 30 5.47 2.78 -18.40
CA VAL A 30 5.37 4.23 -18.14
C VAL A 30 6.47 4.77 -17.22
N GLY A 31 7.35 3.90 -16.73
CA GLY A 31 8.37 4.23 -15.74
C GLY A 31 7.88 4.05 -14.30
N VAL A 32 8.80 3.66 -13.42
CA VAL A 32 8.46 3.19 -12.07
C VAL A 32 7.91 4.29 -11.17
N PHE A 33 8.44 5.51 -11.24
CA PHE A 33 7.90 6.63 -10.46
C PHE A 33 6.48 7.02 -10.88
N LYS A 34 6.17 7.02 -12.18
CA LYS A 34 4.82 7.34 -12.68
C LYS A 34 3.82 6.24 -12.33
N SER A 35 4.23 4.98 -12.48
CA SER A 35 3.46 3.81 -12.08
C SER A 35 3.14 3.82 -10.57
N ALA A 36 4.15 4.07 -9.74
CA ALA A 36 3.98 4.19 -8.30
C ALA A 36 3.04 5.36 -7.94
N PHE A 37 3.29 6.56 -8.50
CA PHE A 37 2.43 7.71 -8.24
C PHE A 37 0.96 7.46 -8.61
N LEU A 38 0.71 6.84 -9.76
CA LEU A 38 -0.64 6.51 -10.22
C LEU A 38 -1.32 5.51 -9.26
N THR A 39 -0.64 4.40 -8.94
CA THR A 39 -1.21 3.35 -8.08
C THR A 39 -1.47 3.83 -6.65
N PHE A 40 -0.56 4.62 -6.08
CA PHE A 40 -0.76 5.24 -4.76
C PHE A 40 -1.85 6.31 -4.77
N SER A 41 -1.90 7.19 -5.77
CA SER A 41 -2.92 8.25 -5.84
C SER A 41 -4.32 7.69 -6.04
N VAL A 42 -4.46 6.68 -6.92
CA VAL A 42 -5.73 5.98 -7.13
C VAL A 42 -6.14 5.22 -5.86
N GLY A 43 -5.22 4.52 -5.19
CA GLY A 43 -5.49 3.86 -3.92
C GLY A 43 -5.92 4.83 -2.82
N ALA A 44 -5.26 5.98 -2.71
CA ALA A 44 -5.62 7.04 -1.77
C ALA A 44 -7.01 7.63 -2.08
N LEU A 45 -7.32 7.90 -3.35
CA LEU A 45 -8.62 8.40 -3.78
C LEU A 45 -9.74 7.41 -3.47
N ILE A 46 -9.56 6.13 -3.82
CA ILE A 46 -10.55 5.09 -3.53
C ILE A 46 -10.76 4.98 -2.01
N THR A 47 -9.68 4.96 -1.23
CA THR A 47 -9.76 4.91 0.24
C THR A 47 -10.51 6.13 0.80
N ALA A 48 -10.21 7.33 0.30
CA ALA A 48 -10.88 8.56 0.71
C ALA A 48 -12.39 8.53 0.39
N LEU A 49 -12.77 8.02 -0.80
CA LEU A 49 -14.17 7.85 -1.17
C LEU A 49 -14.87 6.81 -0.28
N LEU A 50 -14.21 5.68 0.01
CA LEU A 50 -14.75 4.67 0.92
C LEU A 50 -14.99 5.24 2.31
N ILE A 51 -14.04 6.00 2.86
CA ILE A 51 -14.19 6.66 4.16
C ILE A 51 -15.36 7.66 4.10
N PHE A 52 -15.43 8.49 3.05
CA PHE A 52 -16.45 9.52 2.95
C PHE A 52 -17.88 8.97 2.85
N PHE A 53 -18.08 7.87 2.12
CA PHE A 53 -19.42 7.31 1.88
C PHE A 53 -19.84 6.21 2.87
N PHE A 54 -18.90 5.43 3.42
CA PHE A 54 -19.23 4.24 4.20
C PHE A 54 -18.83 4.32 5.67
N GLU A 55 -17.85 5.16 6.04
CA GLU A 55 -17.38 5.20 7.42
C GLU A 55 -18.29 6.09 8.30
N PRO A 56 -18.77 5.61 9.46
CA PRO A 56 -19.52 6.43 10.39
C PRO A 56 -18.62 7.52 11.01
N LYS A 57 -19.24 8.57 11.56
CA LYS A 57 -18.51 9.65 12.25
C LYS A 57 -17.65 9.08 13.38
N GLN A 58 -16.34 9.26 13.28
CA GLN A 58 -15.40 8.86 14.32
C GLN A 58 -15.50 9.81 15.52
N ALA A 59 -15.45 9.26 16.73
CA ALA A 59 -15.51 10.01 17.99
C ALA A 59 -14.23 10.81 18.29
N VAL A 60 -13.13 10.50 17.58
CA VAL A 60 -11.79 11.01 17.83
C VAL A 60 -11.28 11.57 16.50
N THR A 61 -10.84 12.83 16.50
CA THR A 61 -10.28 13.42 15.28
C THR A 61 -8.80 13.08 15.15
N LEU A 62 -8.21 13.34 13.98
CA LEU A 62 -6.75 13.19 13.77
C LEU A 62 -5.91 14.02 14.76
N LEU A 63 -6.49 15.04 15.40
CA LEU A 63 -5.84 15.87 16.41
C LEU A 63 -5.87 15.23 17.81
N ASP A 64 -6.82 14.34 18.07
CA ASP A 64 -7.05 13.72 19.37
C ASP A 64 -6.43 12.31 19.47
N VAL A 65 -6.09 11.70 18.33
CA VAL A 65 -5.45 10.38 18.25
C VAL A 65 -4.01 10.43 18.80
N PRO A 66 -3.53 9.40 19.53
CA PRO A 66 -2.14 9.31 19.96
C PRO A 66 -1.17 9.48 18.78
N LYS A 67 -0.27 10.48 18.88
CA LYS A 67 0.64 10.87 17.78
C LYS A 67 1.51 9.73 17.25
N TRP A 68 1.76 8.69 18.05
CA TRP A 68 2.47 7.49 17.62
C TRP A 68 1.73 6.71 16.51
N GLN A 69 0.39 6.78 16.44
CA GLN A 69 -0.36 6.17 15.33
C GLN A 69 -0.16 6.93 14.02
N LEU A 70 -0.02 8.26 14.09
CA LEU A 70 0.29 9.11 12.94
C LEU A 70 1.71 8.87 12.39
N LEU A 71 2.63 8.39 13.24
CA LEU A 71 3.97 8.02 12.79
C LEU A 71 3.94 6.88 11.77
N GLY A 72 2.97 5.96 11.83
CA GLY A 72 2.83 4.92 10.81
C GLY A 72 2.64 5.50 9.40
N ALA A 73 1.84 6.56 9.28
CA ALA A 73 1.68 7.28 8.03
C ALA A 73 2.96 8.05 7.65
N MET A 74 3.62 8.70 8.61
CA MET A 74 4.88 9.41 8.35
C MET A 74 6.02 8.50 7.88
N PHE A 75 6.18 7.31 8.47
CA PHE A 75 7.24 6.36 8.08
C PHE A 75 6.89 5.52 6.86
N GLY A 76 5.59 5.37 6.54
CA GLY A 76 5.13 4.66 5.36
C GLY A 76 5.61 5.30 4.06
N VAL A 77 5.59 6.64 3.97
CA VAL A 77 6.00 7.36 2.74
C VAL A 77 7.51 7.17 2.44
N PRO A 78 8.45 7.42 3.37
CA PRO A 78 9.86 7.10 3.16
C PRO A 78 10.10 5.62 2.83
N TYR A 79 9.40 4.70 3.50
CA TYR A 79 9.50 3.27 3.22
C TYR A 79 9.18 2.96 1.75
N ILE A 80 8.06 3.49 1.23
CA ILE A 80 7.66 3.29 -0.17
C ILE A 80 8.70 3.88 -1.12
N VAL A 81 9.21 5.08 -0.83
CA VAL A 81 10.24 5.73 -1.66
C VAL A 81 11.51 4.86 -1.71
N ILE A 82 12.01 4.41 -0.55
CA ILE A 82 13.16 3.51 -0.46
C ILE A 82 12.90 2.22 -1.23
N MET A 83 11.69 1.66 -1.10
CA MET A 83 11.31 0.43 -1.77
C MET A 83 11.30 0.58 -3.30
N VAL A 84 10.78 1.69 -3.83
CA VAL A 84 10.83 1.99 -5.27
C VAL A 84 12.27 2.04 -5.77
N PHE A 85 13.18 2.68 -5.03
CA PHE A 85 14.61 2.70 -5.38
C PHE A 85 15.26 1.31 -5.29
N ALA A 86 14.96 0.55 -4.24
CA ALA A 86 15.48 -0.81 -4.05
C ALA A 86 15.06 -1.72 -5.22
N VAL A 87 13.77 -1.70 -5.58
CA VAL A 87 13.23 -2.48 -6.70
C VAL A 87 13.93 -2.16 -8.03
N GLN A 88 14.28 -0.89 -8.29
CA GLN A 88 15.04 -0.52 -9.49
C GLN A 88 16.46 -1.06 -9.51
N ARG A 89 17.08 -1.28 -8.34
CA ARG A 89 18.49 -1.67 -8.24
C ARG A 89 18.71 -3.17 -8.15
N ILE A 90 17.83 -3.89 -7.44
CA ILE A 90 17.98 -5.33 -7.16
C ILE A 90 16.80 -6.19 -7.65
N GLY A 91 15.79 -5.58 -8.29
CA GLY A 91 14.59 -6.27 -8.77
C GLY A 91 13.54 -6.47 -7.68
N THR A 92 12.28 -6.66 -8.09
CA THR A 92 11.12 -6.80 -7.19
C THR A 92 11.24 -8.02 -6.27
N ALA A 93 11.71 -9.14 -6.79
CA ALA A 93 11.86 -10.37 -6.02
C ALA A 93 12.83 -10.18 -4.84
N VAL A 94 14.05 -9.71 -5.10
CA VAL A 94 15.07 -9.54 -4.04
C VAL A 94 14.70 -8.42 -3.08
N ALA A 95 14.08 -7.33 -3.57
CA ALA A 95 13.65 -6.22 -2.71
C ALA A 95 12.50 -6.60 -1.75
N THR A 96 11.66 -7.59 -2.11
CA THR A 96 10.48 -7.98 -1.31
C THR A 96 10.69 -9.21 -0.42
N VAL A 97 11.82 -9.91 -0.56
CA VAL A 97 12.16 -11.05 0.29
C VAL A 97 12.37 -10.57 1.73
N ARG A 98 11.55 -11.13 2.63
CA ARG A 98 11.64 -10.97 4.08
C ARG A 98 12.42 -12.13 4.69
#